data_AF-A0A7C5YMI0-F1
#
_entry.id   AF-A0A7C5YMI0-F1
#
_cell.length_a   1.000
_cell.length_b   1.000
_cell.length_c   1.000
_cell.angle_alpha   90.00
_cell.angle_beta   90.00
_cell.angle_gamma   90.00
#
_symmetry.space_group_name_H-M   'P 1'
#
loop_
_entity.id
_entity.type
_entity.pdbx_description
1 polymer ?
#
loop_
_entity_poly.entity_id
_entity_poly.type
_entity_poly.pdbx_seq_one_letter_code
_entity_poly.pdbx_strand_id
1 'polypeptide(L)'
;MRTIICPRCGEWMDEMHPDFPRCVYCGEELKRCGLCRAFPGNGKPCQRAKGNPVVYESTNFNCPFFSPKFVVRNYPFSLPVHTRWQMAASLMFTLSVLIVAFLSRPVPSRILVSASAPSLAFVGDSLEVKMLVKASTDQPLRLRLDRRLLADFQLIGINPLPIQFKQLGQFYEFVLPVSSNLQPISVKLKCTRAGEYAMGATIMTAPQNQVRWQTKIKVVKQTEPPKPPKGLAILAMSMWR
;
A
#
# COMPACT_ATOMS: atom_id res chain seq x y z
N MET A 1 -10.34 -41.46 26.36
CA MET A 1 -10.25 -41.93 24.96
C MET A 1 -8.83 -42.41 24.71
N ARG A 2 -8.66 -43.54 24.01
CA ARG A 2 -7.36 -44.10 23.68
C ARG A 2 -7.08 -43.82 22.22
N THR A 3 -5.98 -43.12 21.95
CA THR A 3 -5.58 -42.81 20.57
C THR A 3 -4.40 -43.71 20.22
N ILE A 4 -4.52 -44.39 19.08
CA ILE A 4 -3.51 -45.30 18.52
C ILE A 4 -2.91 -44.61 17.30
N ILE A 5 -1.59 -44.69 17.15
CA ILE A 5 -0.92 -44.22 15.92
C ILE A 5 -0.84 -45.38 14.93
N CYS A 6 -1.25 -45.15 13.68
CA CYS A 6 -1.08 -46.12 12.61
C CYS A 6 0.41 -46.30 12.31
N PRO A 7 0.97 -47.52 12.40
CA PRO A 7 2.39 -47.76 12.16
C PRO A 7 2.79 -47.59 10.69
N ARG A 8 1.82 -47.67 9.76
CA ARG A 8 2.08 -47.56 8.33
C ARG A 8 2.12 -46.11 7.83
N CYS A 9 1.20 -45.27 8.29
CA CYS A 9 1.10 -43.88 7.82
C CYS A 9 1.36 -42.81 8.90
N GLY A 10 1.54 -43.21 10.16
CA GLY A 10 1.80 -42.28 11.28
C GLY A 10 0.56 -41.52 11.78
N GLU A 11 -0.63 -41.83 11.25
CA GLU A 11 -1.84 -41.07 11.51
C GLU A 11 -2.51 -41.47 12.82
N TRP A 12 -3.18 -40.50 13.46
CA TRP A 12 -3.82 -40.67 14.76
C TRP A 12 -5.22 -41.25 14.57
N MET A 13 -5.52 -42.33 15.29
CA MET A 13 -6.79 -43.05 15.19
C MET A 13 -7.41 -43.23 16.58
N ASP A 14 -8.68 -42.84 16.74
CA ASP A 14 -9.44 -43.12 17.96
C ASP A 14 -10.02 -44.55 17.91
N GLU A 15 -9.91 -45.30 19.01
CA GLU A 15 -10.57 -46.60 19.18
C GLU A 15 -12.10 -46.51 19.05
N MET A 16 -12.71 -45.33 19.30
CA MET A 16 -14.16 -45.12 19.16
C MET A 16 -14.61 -44.75 17.73
N HIS A 17 -13.67 -44.60 16.78
CA HIS A 17 -14.02 -44.24 15.40
C HIS A 17 -14.79 -45.38 14.71
N PRO A 18 -15.83 -45.11 13.88
CA PRO A 18 -16.63 -46.13 13.20
C PRO A 18 -15.80 -47.13 12.36
N ASP A 19 -14.71 -46.66 11.77
CA ASP A 19 -13.83 -47.48 10.92
C ASP A 19 -12.84 -48.36 11.69
N PHE A 20 -12.75 -48.24 13.01
CA PHE A 20 -11.89 -49.10 13.82
C PHE A 20 -12.34 -50.56 13.69
N PRO A 21 -11.43 -51.53 13.40
CA PRO A 21 -9.98 -51.50 13.61
C PRO A 21 -9.11 -51.13 12.40
N ARG A 22 -9.67 -50.50 11.36
CA ARG A 22 -8.88 -50.06 10.19
C ARG A 22 -8.50 -48.59 10.32
N CYS A 23 -7.31 -48.25 9.84
CA CYS A 23 -6.91 -46.85 9.70
C CYS A 23 -7.73 -46.18 8.60
N VAL A 24 -8.36 -45.03 8.88
CA VAL A 24 -9.18 -44.27 7.90
C VAL A 24 -8.36 -43.90 6.66
N TYR A 25 -7.07 -43.63 6.83
CA TYR A 25 -6.23 -43.07 5.77
C TYR A 25 -5.61 -44.12 4.86
N CYS A 26 -5.00 -45.17 5.42
CA CYS A 26 -4.29 -46.19 4.64
C CYS A 26 -4.98 -47.55 4.62
N GLY A 27 -6.12 -47.71 5.32
CA GLY A 27 -6.87 -48.97 5.40
C GLY A 27 -6.20 -50.07 6.21
N GLU A 28 -5.04 -49.81 6.82
CA GLU A 28 -4.25 -50.80 7.55
C GLU A 28 -4.99 -51.32 8.79
N GLU A 29 -4.94 -52.63 9.04
CA GLU A 29 -5.64 -53.26 10.16
C GLU A 29 -4.82 -53.18 11.46
N LEU A 30 -5.27 -52.35 12.39
CA LEU A 30 -4.55 -52.00 13.61
C LEU A 30 -4.58 -53.10 14.69
N LYS A 31 -5.37 -54.18 14.47
CA LYS A 31 -5.48 -55.36 15.35
C LYS A 31 -4.59 -56.55 14.96
N ARG A 32 -3.67 -56.37 14.01
CA ARG A 32 -2.70 -57.41 13.65
C ARG A 32 -1.78 -57.76 14.81
N CYS A 33 -1.45 -59.05 14.93
CA CYS A 33 -0.53 -59.57 15.94
C CYS A 33 0.81 -58.82 15.97
N GLY A 34 1.38 -58.48 14.80
CA GLY A 34 2.64 -57.73 14.71
C GLY A 34 2.66 -56.39 15.45
N LEU A 35 1.50 -55.77 15.61
CA LEU A 35 1.35 -54.46 16.24
C LEU A 35 1.05 -54.56 17.75
N CYS A 36 0.86 -55.78 18.25
CA CYS A 36 0.61 -56.07 19.66
C CYS A 36 1.90 -55.93 20.47
N ARG A 37 1.82 -55.30 21.65
CA ARG A 37 2.93 -55.24 22.61
C ARG A 37 3.35 -56.61 23.16
N ALA A 38 2.44 -57.59 23.11
CA ALA A 38 2.64 -58.94 23.62
C ALA A 38 2.86 -59.97 22.50
N PHE A 39 3.22 -59.54 21.29
CA PHE A 39 3.52 -60.44 20.18
C PHE A 39 4.76 -61.28 20.50
N PRO A 40 4.66 -62.62 20.56
CA PRO A 40 5.79 -63.47 20.96
C PRO A 40 6.81 -63.68 19.82
N GLY A 41 6.44 -63.36 18.58
CA GLY A 41 7.20 -63.63 17.35
C GLY A 41 6.44 -64.58 16.42
N ASN A 42 6.87 -64.66 15.16
CA ASN A 42 6.24 -65.50 14.13
C ASN A 42 6.31 -66.99 14.51
N GLY A 43 5.19 -67.70 14.35
CA GLY A 43 5.12 -69.14 14.58
C GLY A 43 5.21 -69.54 16.06
N LYS A 44 5.04 -68.59 16.99
CA LYS A 44 5.04 -68.86 18.44
C LYS A 44 3.63 -68.80 19.02
N PRO A 45 3.33 -69.60 20.07
CA PRO A 45 2.04 -69.58 20.74
C PRO A 45 1.83 -68.27 21.52
N CYS A 46 0.65 -67.65 21.36
CA CYS A 46 0.29 -66.44 22.09
C CYS A 46 -0.24 -66.78 23.49
N GLN A 47 0.61 -66.64 24.51
CA GLN A 47 0.29 -67.03 25.90
C GLN A 47 -0.86 -66.24 26.56
N ARG A 48 -1.17 -65.03 26.06
CA ARG A 48 -2.26 -64.20 26.62
C ARG A 48 -3.63 -64.51 26.05
N ALA A 49 -3.70 -65.46 25.14
CA ALA A 49 -4.93 -65.81 24.47
C ALA A 49 -5.46 -67.15 24.94
N LYS A 50 -6.80 -67.26 24.98
CA LYS A 50 -7.44 -68.53 25.30
C LYS A 50 -7.02 -69.60 24.28
N GLY A 51 -6.50 -70.72 24.76
CA GLY A 51 -6.07 -71.84 23.91
C GLY A 51 -4.68 -71.72 23.30
N ASN A 52 -3.90 -70.67 23.62
CA ASN A 52 -2.52 -70.48 23.17
C ASN A 52 -2.29 -70.73 21.66
N PRO A 53 -3.10 -70.16 20.76
CA PRO A 53 -2.94 -70.38 19.32
C PRO A 53 -1.56 -69.88 18.86
N VAL A 54 -1.00 -70.59 17.88
CA VAL A 54 0.20 -70.16 17.16
C VAL A 54 -0.18 -68.99 16.26
N VAL A 55 0.52 -67.86 16.40
CA VAL A 55 0.20 -66.62 15.69
C VAL A 55 1.34 -66.17 14.78
N TYR A 56 0.98 -65.52 13.67
CA TYR A 56 1.90 -64.85 12.77
C TYR A 56 1.65 -63.34 12.78
N GLU A 57 2.62 -62.56 12.34
CA GLU A 57 2.57 -61.10 12.33
C GLU A 57 1.35 -60.55 11.58
N SER A 58 0.98 -61.19 10.47
CA SER A 58 -0.16 -60.86 9.62
C SER A 58 -1.51 -61.33 10.15
N THR A 59 -1.53 -62.20 11.17
CA THR A 59 -2.76 -62.76 11.71
C THR A 59 -3.54 -61.69 12.48
N ASN A 60 -4.80 -61.48 12.12
CA ASN A 60 -5.73 -60.67 12.91
C ASN A 60 -6.17 -61.47 14.14
N PHE A 61 -6.08 -60.85 15.31
CA PHE A 61 -6.25 -61.54 16.58
C PHE A 61 -7.35 -60.91 17.44
N ASN A 62 -8.46 -61.64 17.60
CA ASN A 62 -9.56 -61.20 18.47
C ASN A 62 -9.32 -61.64 19.92
N CYS A 63 -8.52 -60.84 20.66
CA CYS A 63 -8.19 -61.11 22.04
C CYS A 63 -8.60 -59.95 22.96
N PRO A 64 -9.31 -60.22 24.08
CA PRO A 64 -9.70 -59.18 25.03
C PRO A 64 -8.51 -58.51 25.72
N PHE A 65 -7.35 -59.16 25.72
CA PHE A 65 -6.10 -58.62 26.29
C PHE A 65 -5.17 -58.00 25.24
N PHE A 66 -5.64 -57.79 24.01
CA PHE A 66 -4.87 -57.09 22.98
C PHE A 66 -4.53 -55.67 23.44
N SER A 67 -3.27 -55.27 23.24
CA SER A 67 -2.83 -53.92 23.56
C SER A 67 -1.77 -53.49 22.55
N PRO A 68 -2.04 -52.44 21.75
CA PRO A 68 -1.13 -52.01 20.69
C PRO A 68 0.14 -51.38 21.26
N LYS A 69 1.25 -51.45 20.51
CA LYS A 69 2.54 -50.82 20.90
C LYS A 69 2.50 -49.30 20.89
N PHE A 70 1.72 -48.70 19.98
CA PHE A 70 1.74 -47.26 19.68
C PHE A 70 0.52 -46.54 20.26
N VAL A 71 0.42 -46.48 21.59
CA VAL A 71 -0.64 -45.73 22.28
C VAL A 71 -0.11 -44.38 22.72
N VAL A 72 -0.79 -43.30 22.34
CA VAL A 72 -0.52 -41.98 22.91
C VAL A 72 -1.48 -41.71 24.04
N ARG A 73 -0.91 -41.43 25.21
CA ARG A 73 -1.69 -41.01 26.37
C ARG A 73 -2.00 -39.53 26.19
N ASN A 74 -3.26 -39.19 25.94
CA ASN A 74 -3.69 -37.80 25.98
C ASN A 74 -3.51 -37.29 27.42
N TYR A 75 -2.44 -36.54 27.66
CA TYR A 75 -2.31 -35.76 28.90
C TYR A 75 -3.27 -34.57 28.78
N PRO A 76 -4.11 -34.30 29.79
CA PRO A 76 -4.89 -33.08 29.80
C PRO A 76 -3.93 -31.91 29.91
N PHE A 77 -3.81 -31.11 28.85
CA PHE A 77 -2.99 -29.90 28.80
C PHE A 77 -3.68 -28.79 29.61
N SER A 78 -3.78 -28.94 30.93
CA SER A 78 -4.19 -27.85 31.82
C SER A 78 -2.98 -26.94 32.07
N LEU A 79 -2.82 -25.91 31.24
CA LEU A 79 -1.85 -24.85 31.50
C LEU A 79 -2.17 -24.18 32.86
N PRO A 80 -1.15 -23.92 33.71
CA PRO A 80 -1.32 -23.23 34.99
C PRO A 80 -2.07 -21.91 34.85
N VAL A 81 -2.89 -21.54 35.83
CA VAL A 81 -3.70 -20.31 35.80
C VAL A 81 -2.83 -19.05 35.61
N HIS A 82 -1.62 -19.04 36.18
CA HIS A 82 -0.70 -17.91 36.09
C HIS A 82 -0.18 -17.66 34.67
N THR A 83 0.10 -18.71 33.88
CA THR A 83 0.58 -18.54 32.49
C THR A 83 -0.54 -18.06 31.57
N ARG A 84 -1.80 -18.37 31.87
CA ARG A 84 -2.95 -17.84 31.12
C ARG A 84 -3.08 -16.31 31.27
N TRP A 85 -2.90 -15.80 32.49
CA TRP A 85 -2.95 -14.35 32.75
C TRP A 85 -1.76 -13.59 32.14
N GLN A 86 -0.56 -14.18 32.16
CA GLN A 86 0.61 -13.58 31.53
C GLN A 86 0.45 -13.44 29.99
N MET A 87 -0.10 -14.47 29.33
CA MET A 87 -0.37 -14.42 27.89
C MET A 87 -1.44 -13.37 27.54
N ALA A 88 -2.50 -13.27 28.34
CA ALA A 88 -3.53 -12.27 28.15
C ALA A 88 -2.99 -10.84 28.31
N ALA A 89 -2.16 -10.59 29.32
CA ALA A 89 -1.54 -9.29 29.56
C ALA A 89 -0.56 -8.90 28.43
N SER A 90 0.27 -9.85 27.97
CA SER A 90 1.16 -9.68 26.82
C SER A 90 0.39 -9.30 25.55
N LEU A 91 -0.70 -10.02 25.26
CA LEU A 91 -1.51 -9.77 24.08
C LEU A 91 -2.17 -8.39 24.14
N MET A 92 -2.76 -8.03 25.28
CA MET A 92 -3.35 -6.71 25.51
C MET A 92 -2.34 -5.57 25.33
N PHE A 93 -1.11 -5.76 25.81
CA PHE A 93 -0.04 -4.76 25.66
C PHE A 93 0.41 -4.62 24.19
N THR A 94 0.58 -5.72 23.46
CA THR A 94 0.92 -5.64 22.03
C THR A 94 -0.18 -4.99 21.21
N LEU A 95 -1.45 -5.26 21.55
CA LEU A 95 -2.60 -4.70 20.86
C LEU A 95 -2.74 -3.20 21.13
N SER A 96 -2.50 -2.76 22.37
CA SER A 96 -2.53 -1.33 22.72
C SER A 96 -1.41 -0.56 22.02
N VAL A 97 -0.19 -1.11 21.96
CA VAL A 97 0.93 -0.50 21.22
C VAL A 97 0.61 -0.39 19.73
N LEU A 98 0.01 -1.42 19.12
CA LEU A 98 -0.42 -1.36 17.72
C LEU A 98 -1.51 -0.31 17.50
N ILE A 99 -2.53 -0.23 18.35
CA ILE A 99 -3.60 0.77 18.25
C ILE A 99 -3.03 2.18 18.36
N VAL A 100 -2.18 2.44 19.35
CA VAL A 100 -1.51 3.74 19.49
C VAL A 100 -0.65 4.02 18.26
N ALA A 101 0.15 3.06 17.79
CA ALA A 101 0.98 3.24 16.60
C ALA A 101 0.17 3.51 15.33
N PHE A 102 -1.04 2.95 15.19
CA PHE A 102 -1.92 3.21 14.05
C PHE A 102 -2.64 4.56 14.17
N LEU A 103 -3.16 4.91 15.35
CA LEU A 103 -3.84 6.19 15.59
C LEU A 103 -2.87 7.38 15.61
N SER A 104 -1.60 7.14 15.94
CA SER A 104 -0.53 8.15 15.92
C SER A 104 -0.02 8.45 14.51
N ARG A 105 -0.44 7.70 13.47
CA ARG A 105 0.01 7.99 12.11
C ARG A 105 -0.65 9.29 11.63
N PRO A 106 0.13 10.35 11.35
CA PRO A 106 -0.43 11.56 10.79
C PRO A 106 -1.05 11.24 9.43
N VAL A 107 -2.33 11.54 9.26
CA VAL A 107 -3.03 11.43 7.96
C VAL A 107 -2.28 12.34 6.97
N PRO A 108 -1.79 11.83 5.83
CA PRO A 108 -1.06 12.66 4.88
C PRO A 108 -1.99 13.75 4.34
N SER A 109 -1.69 15.00 4.67
CA SER A 109 -2.41 16.15 4.13
C SER A 109 -2.17 16.23 2.63
N ARG A 110 -3.23 16.17 1.83
CA ARG A 110 -3.15 16.20 0.36
C ARG A 110 -3.28 17.63 -0.11
N ILE A 111 -2.27 18.13 -0.83
CA ILE A 111 -2.38 19.38 -1.58
C ILE A 111 -3.09 19.07 -2.90
N LEU A 112 -4.20 19.74 -3.17
CA LEU A 112 -4.84 19.69 -4.49
C LEU A 112 -4.45 20.95 -5.26
N VAL A 113 -3.97 20.77 -6.49
CA VAL A 113 -3.57 21.86 -7.38
C VAL A 113 -4.24 21.65 -8.73
N SER A 114 -4.99 22.65 -9.17
CA SER A 114 -5.39 22.80 -10.57
C SER A 114 -4.69 24.03 -11.13
N ALA A 115 -4.02 23.92 -12.27
CA ALA A 115 -3.20 24.98 -12.79
C ALA A 115 -3.28 25.06 -14.32
N SER A 116 -3.35 26.27 -14.84
CA SER A 116 -3.43 26.56 -16.27
C SER A 116 -2.53 27.72 -16.67
N ALA A 117 -1.98 27.62 -17.86
CA ALA A 117 -1.26 28.68 -18.53
C ALA A 117 -1.52 28.57 -20.05
N PRO A 118 -1.45 29.68 -20.79
CA PRO A 118 -1.60 29.64 -22.24
C PRO A 118 -0.49 28.81 -22.89
N SER A 119 -0.81 28.06 -23.94
CA SER A 119 0.14 27.24 -24.69
C SER A 119 1.00 28.06 -25.67
N LEU A 120 0.49 29.23 -26.09
CA LEU A 120 1.13 30.17 -27.01
C LEU A 120 1.16 31.56 -26.40
N ALA A 121 2.30 32.25 -26.51
CA ALA A 121 2.44 33.65 -26.12
C ALA A 121 3.37 34.39 -27.10
N PHE A 122 3.30 35.72 -27.10
CA PHE A 122 4.17 36.55 -27.92
C PHE A 122 5.23 37.25 -27.06
N VAL A 123 6.40 37.50 -27.64
CA VAL A 123 7.42 38.33 -26.99
C VAL A 123 6.85 39.72 -26.76
N GLY A 124 6.98 40.22 -25.53
CA GLY A 124 6.40 41.50 -25.10
C GLY A 124 5.08 41.35 -24.33
N ASP A 125 4.32 40.27 -24.57
CA ASP A 125 3.04 40.02 -23.92
C ASP A 125 3.20 39.56 -22.47
N SER A 126 2.16 39.86 -21.68
CA SER A 126 1.98 39.32 -20.35
C SER A 126 1.30 37.95 -20.41
N LEU A 127 1.98 36.95 -19.86
CA LEU A 127 1.48 35.61 -19.62
C LEU A 127 1.00 35.50 -18.17
N GLU A 128 -0.21 34.98 -17.96
CA GLU A 128 -0.75 34.73 -16.62
C GLU A 128 -0.90 33.22 -16.39
N VAL A 129 -0.20 32.73 -15.37
CA VAL A 129 -0.37 31.37 -14.84
C VAL A 129 -1.38 31.43 -13.71
N LYS A 130 -2.48 30.69 -13.82
CA LYS A 130 -3.52 30.62 -12.80
C LYS A 130 -3.46 29.26 -12.12
N MET A 131 -3.45 29.26 -10.80
CA MET A 131 -3.42 28.06 -9.97
C MET A 131 -4.53 28.17 -8.93
N LEU A 132 -5.23 27.08 -8.68
CA LEU A 132 -6.18 26.91 -7.60
C LEU A 132 -5.64 25.84 -6.67
N VAL A 133 -5.35 26.24 -5.44
CA VAL A 133 -4.69 25.38 -4.45
C VAL A 133 -5.61 25.16 -3.27
N LYS A 134 -5.76 23.90 -2.85
CA LYS A 134 -6.40 23.55 -1.57
C LYS A 134 -5.39 22.80 -0.72
N ALA A 135 -5.00 23.37 0.40
CA ALA A 135 -4.20 22.71 1.43
C ALA A 135 -5.09 22.29 2.60
N SER A 136 -4.79 21.17 3.24
CA SER A 136 -5.62 20.61 4.32
C SER A 136 -5.44 21.30 5.69
N THR A 137 -4.63 22.37 5.77
CA THR A 137 -4.19 22.97 7.05
C THR A 137 -4.03 24.49 6.93
N ASP A 138 -4.24 25.22 8.03
CA ASP A 138 -3.97 26.67 8.21
C ASP A 138 -2.47 27.02 8.19
N GLN A 139 -1.76 26.50 7.20
CA GLN A 139 -0.33 26.71 7.04
C GLN A 139 -0.05 27.60 5.83
N PRO A 140 1.01 28.41 5.87
CA PRO A 140 1.35 29.27 4.75
C PRO A 140 1.79 28.43 3.56
N LEU A 141 1.20 28.70 2.39
CA LEU A 141 1.63 28.10 1.13
C LEU A 141 2.96 28.70 0.72
N ARG A 142 3.86 27.87 0.18
CA ARG A 142 5.11 28.33 -0.43
C ARG A 142 5.09 28.03 -1.91
N LEU A 143 5.15 29.06 -2.73
CA LEU A 143 5.28 28.95 -4.17
C LEU A 143 6.76 29.02 -4.55
N ARG A 144 7.25 28.02 -5.26
CA ARG A 144 8.60 27.99 -5.83
C ARG A 144 8.56 28.09 -7.34
N LEU A 145 9.32 29.05 -7.87
CA LEU A 145 9.56 29.24 -9.31
C LEU A 145 11.03 28.98 -9.61
N ASP A 146 11.29 28.32 -10.74
CA ASP A 146 12.66 28.05 -11.20
C ASP A 146 13.32 29.37 -11.65
N ARG A 147 14.53 29.63 -11.16
CA ARG A 147 15.32 30.80 -11.52
C ARG A 147 15.69 30.82 -13.01
N ARG A 148 15.86 29.66 -13.63
CA ARG A 148 16.14 29.55 -15.07
C ARG A 148 14.97 30.08 -15.90
N LEU A 149 13.74 29.83 -15.44
CA LEU A 149 12.57 30.37 -16.08
C LEU A 149 12.52 31.90 -15.98
N LEU A 150 12.91 32.46 -14.83
CA LEU A 150 12.98 33.91 -14.67
C LEU A 150 14.15 34.59 -15.42
N ALA A 151 15.01 33.83 -16.10
CA ALA A 151 16.01 34.41 -17.01
C ALA A 151 15.39 34.83 -18.36
N ASP A 152 14.42 34.06 -18.85
CA ASP A 152 13.74 34.31 -20.14
C ASP A 152 12.32 34.90 -19.97
N PHE A 153 11.87 35.09 -18.73
CA PHE A 153 10.60 35.70 -18.35
C PHE A 153 10.80 36.71 -17.23
N GLN A 154 10.23 37.90 -17.37
CA GLN A 154 10.25 38.91 -16.31
C GLN A 154 9.03 38.71 -15.40
N LEU A 155 9.25 38.52 -14.09
CA LEU A 155 8.15 38.46 -13.13
C LEU A 155 7.49 39.84 -12.98
N ILE A 156 6.24 39.97 -13.40
CA ILE A 156 5.45 41.21 -13.29
C ILE A 156 4.76 41.28 -11.93
N GLY A 157 4.21 40.16 -11.45
CA GLY A 157 3.50 40.14 -10.18
C GLY A 157 2.99 38.77 -9.77
N ILE A 158 2.68 38.64 -8.47
CA ILE A 158 2.08 37.45 -7.87
C ILE A 158 0.87 37.91 -7.05
N ASN A 159 -0.25 37.22 -7.22
CA ASN A 159 -1.48 37.42 -6.46
C ASN A 159 -1.87 36.09 -5.80
N PRO A 160 -2.18 36.03 -4.49
CA PRO A 160 -2.07 37.09 -3.50
C PRO A 160 -0.62 37.54 -3.29
N LEU A 161 -0.46 38.76 -2.79
CA LEU A 161 0.86 39.33 -2.52
C LEU A 161 1.63 38.45 -1.52
N PRO A 162 2.86 38.02 -1.85
CA PRO A 162 3.67 37.24 -0.91
C PRO A 162 4.00 38.03 0.36
N ILE A 163 3.93 37.35 1.51
CA ILE A 163 4.35 37.90 2.82
C ILE A 163 5.88 37.96 2.89
N GLN A 164 6.55 36.93 2.34
CA GLN A 164 8.00 36.83 2.35
C GLN A 164 8.51 36.30 1.02
N PHE A 165 9.74 36.70 0.70
CA PHE A 165 10.48 36.25 -0.47
C PHE A 165 11.86 35.76 -0.04
N LYS A 166 12.27 34.60 -0.56
CA LYS A 166 13.60 34.03 -0.32
C LYS A 166 14.14 33.46 -1.62
N GLN A 167 15.41 33.72 -1.91
CA GLN A 167 16.13 33.04 -2.97
C GLN A 167 16.85 31.81 -2.37
N LEU A 168 16.51 30.62 -2.87
CA LEU A 168 17.06 29.34 -2.39
C LEU A 168 17.68 28.58 -3.57
N GLY A 169 18.98 28.77 -3.78
CA GLY A 169 19.73 28.11 -4.83
C GLY A 169 19.19 28.43 -6.23
N GLN A 170 18.56 27.42 -6.86
CA GLN A 170 17.97 27.51 -8.20
C GLN A 170 16.49 27.97 -8.20
N PHE A 171 15.93 28.30 -7.03
CA PHE A 171 14.52 28.65 -6.91
C PHE A 171 14.32 30.00 -6.24
N TYR A 172 13.26 30.68 -6.66
CA TYR A 172 12.65 31.77 -5.91
C TYR A 172 11.46 31.23 -5.14
N GLU A 173 11.48 31.37 -3.82
CA GLU A 173 10.43 30.95 -2.90
C GLU A 173 9.63 32.17 -2.42
N PHE A 174 8.32 32.11 -2.61
CA PHE A 174 7.36 33.12 -2.21
C PHE A 174 6.42 32.51 -1.16
N VAL A 175 6.39 33.09 0.03
CA VAL A 175 5.48 32.67 1.11
C VAL A 175 4.18 33.43 0.94
N LEU A 176 3.09 32.72 0.70
CA LEU A 176 1.76 33.28 0.48
C LEU A 176 0.97 33.32 1.80
N PRO A 177 -0.01 34.23 1.91
CA PRO A 177 -0.89 34.27 3.08
C PRO A 177 -1.68 32.98 3.24
N VAL A 178 -1.93 32.62 4.50
CA VAL A 178 -2.73 31.45 4.87
C VAL A 178 -4.16 31.66 4.39
N SER A 179 -4.75 30.62 3.80
CA SER A 179 -6.17 30.59 3.45
C SER A 179 -6.76 29.26 3.88
N SER A 180 -7.91 29.30 4.54
CA SER A 180 -8.67 28.12 4.97
C SER A 180 -9.46 27.46 3.83
N ASN A 181 -9.59 28.15 2.69
CA ASN A 181 -10.38 27.74 1.54
C ASN A 181 -9.49 27.48 0.31
N LEU A 182 -10.13 27.16 -0.83
CA LEU A 182 -9.47 27.14 -2.14
C LEU A 182 -8.84 28.51 -2.44
N GLN A 183 -7.52 28.56 -2.51
CA GLN A 183 -6.75 29.77 -2.71
C GLN A 183 -6.39 29.92 -4.20
N PRO A 184 -6.93 30.94 -4.89
CA PRO A 184 -6.47 31.30 -6.21
C PRO A 184 -5.09 31.97 -6.11
N ILE A 185 -4.15 31.50 -6.91
CA ILE A 185 -2.82 32.08 -7.05
C ILE A 185 -2.64 32.41 -8.52
N SER A 186 -2.32 33.65 -8.85
CA SER A 186 -1.90 34.03 -10.20
C SER A 186 -0.48 34.58 -10.24
N VAL A 187 0.29 34.11 -11.21
CA VAL A 187 1.66 34.55 -11.47
C VAL A 187 1.68 35.19 -12.84
N LYS A 188 1.98 36.48 -12.90
CA LYS A 188 2.06 37.26 -14.14
C LYS A 188 3.52 37.40 -14.54
N LEU A 189 3.84 36.97 -15.76
CA LEU A 189 5.16 36.95 -16.35
C LEU A 189 5.13 37.73 -17.66
N LYS A 190 6.17 38.52 -17.97
CA LYS A 190 6.36 39.13 -19.29
C LYS A 190 7.30 38.25 -20.10
N CYS A 191 6.92 37.89 -21.31
CA CYS A 191 7.77 37.10 -22.19
C CYS A 191 8.87 37.99 -22.78
N THR A 192 10.14 37.74 -22.49
CA THR A 192 11.24 38.57 -23.02
C THR A 192 11.95 37.93 -24.22
N ARG A 193 11.90 36.60 -24.33
CA ARG A 193 12.62 35.86 -25.37
C ARG A 193 11.74 34.79 -26.03
N ALA A 194 11.77 34.73 -27.36
CA ALA A 194 11.10 33.68 -28.13
C ALA A 194 11.81 32.32 -27.94
N GLY A 195 11.03 31.24 -27.90
CA GLY A 195 11.51 29.89 -27.66
C GLY A 195 10.41 28.95 -27.19
N GLU A 196 10.76 27.68 -26.99
CA GLU A 196 9.89 26.70 -26.35
C GLU A 196 10.38 26.46 -24.92
N TYR A 197 9.49 26.66 -23.95
CA TYR A 197 9.83 26.64 -22.53
C TYR A 197 8.99 25.61 -21.79
N ALA A 198 9.63 24.90 -20.86
CA ALA A 198 8.95 24.05 -19.90
C ALA A 198 8.64 24.86 -18.64
N MET A 199 7.46 25.45 -18.59
CA MET A 199 7.03 26.26 -17.45
C MET A 199 6.62 25.37 -16.30
N GLY A 200 7.13 25.64 -15.10
CA GLY A 200 6.79 24.86 -13.92
C GLY A 200 6.73 25.70 -12.66
N ALA A 201 5.87 25.29 -11.75
CA ALA A 201 5.71 25.87 -10.42
C ALA A 201 5.60 24.72 -9.41
N THR A 202 6.23 24.89 -8.24
CA THR A 202 6.11 23.92 -7.15
C THR A 202 5.42 24.60 -5.98
N ILE A 203 4.36 23.99 -5.49
CA ILE A 203 3.62 24.46 -4.32
C ILE A 203 3.97 23.54 -3.16
N MET A 204 4.29 24.13 -2.01
CA MET A 204 4.69 23.39 -0.82
C MET A 204 3.92 23.85 0.40
N THR A 205 3.65 22.92 1.31
CA THR A 205 3.19 23.20 2.68
C THR A 205 4.11 22.50 3.66
N ALA A 206 4.20 23.03 4.89
CA ALA A 206 4.82 22.27 5.97
C ALA A 206 3.96 21.01 6.28
N PRO A 207 4.51 19.98 6.96
CA PRO A 207 5.92 19.76 7.19
C PRO A 207 6.70 19.29 5.94
N GLN A 208 6.06 18.75 4.89
CA GLN A 208 6.78 18.19 3.74
C GLN A 208 5.94 17.90 2.47
N ASN A 209 4.73 18.45 2.34
CA ASN A 209 3.93 18.19 1.15
C ASN A 209 4.35 19.12 0.02
N GLN A 210 4.53 18.56 -1.16
CA GLN A 210 4.84 19.32 -2.36
C GLN A 210 4.06 18.78 -3.55
N VAL A 211 3.61 19.68 -4.40
CA VAL A 211 3.01 19.36 -5.70
C VAL A 211 3.70 20.21 -6.74
N ARG A 212 4.17 19.53 -7.80
CA ARG A 212 4.80 20.18 -8.94
C ARG A 212 3.81 20.20 -10.09
N TRP A 213 3.60 21.38 -10.65
CA TRP A 213 2.91 21.58 -11.92
C TRP A 213 3.93 21.93 -13.00
N GLN A 214 3.68 21.44 -14.21
CA GLN A 214 4.51 21.73 -15.38
C GLN A 214 3.69 21.71 -16.66
N THR A 215 3.99 22.64 -17.57
CA THR A 215 3.40 22.71 -18.91
C THR A 215 4.44 23.18 -19.93
N LYS A 216 4.15 23.00 -21.22
CA LYS A 216 4.98 23.52 -22.32
C LYS A 216 4.34 24.77 -22.90
N ILE A 217 5.14 25.81 -23.12
CA ILE A 217 4.69 27.09 -23.66
C ILE A 217 5.61 27.48 -24.81
N LYS A 218 5.00 27.85 -25.94
CA LYS A 218 5.70 28.37 -27.10
C LYS A 218 5.59 29.88 -27.13
N VAL A 219 6.72 30.56 -27.06
CA VAL A 219 6.82 32.01 -27.20
C VAL A 219 7.32 32.35 -28.59
N VAL A 220 6.53 33.07 -29.36
CA VAL A 220 6.88 33.49 -30.72
C VAL A 220 7.14 34.99 -30.77
N LYS A 221 8.01 35.44 -31.68
CA LYS A 221 8.11 36.87 -31.97
C LYS A 221 6.84 37.31 -32.69
N GLN A 222 6.29 38.44 -32.31
CA GLN A 222 5.19 39.05 -33.05
C GLN A 222 5.72 39.45 -34.42
N THR A 223 5.41 38.68 -35.44
CA THR A 223 5.56 39.13 -36.84
C THR A 223 4.50 40.18 -37.08
N GLU A 224 4.88 41.34 -37.62
CA GLU A 224 3.95 42.39 -38.03
C GLU A 224 2.77 41.76 -38.80
N PRO A 225 1.52 42.22 -38.59
CA PRO A 225 0.42 41.75 -39.42
C PRO A 225 0.79 41.99 -40.89
N PRO A 226 0.52 41.03 -41.80
CA PRO A 226 0.82 41.22 -43.21
C PRO A 226 0.18 42.52 -43.66
N LYS A 227 1.00 43.44 -44.21
CA LYS A 227 0.51 44.69 -44.81
C LYS A 227 -0.69 44.33 -45.69
N PRO A 228 -1.86 44.96 -45.50
CA PRO A 228 -2.99 44.69 -46.37
C PRO A 228 -2.53 44.91 -47.81
N PRO A 229 -2.86 43.99 -48.75
CA PRO A 229 -2.50 44.18 -50.14
C PRO A 229 -3.06 45.54 -50.58
N LYS A 230 -2.21 46.38 -51.18
CA LYS A 230 -2.47 47.78 -51.56
C LYS A 230 -3.63 47.97 -52.58
N GLY A 231 -4.48 46.97 -52.80
CA GLY A 231 -5.58 47.00 -53.77
C GLY A 231 -7.00 46.88 -53.22
N LEU A 232 -7.20 46.56 -51.93
CA LEU A 232 -8.56 46.33 -51.39
C LEU A 232 -9.23 47.58 -50.78
N ALA A 233 -8.48 48.67 -50.60
CA ALA A 233 -9.05 49.93 -50.09
C ALA A 233 -10.01 50.62 -51.08
N ILE A 234 -10.06 50.19 -52.35
CA ILE A 234 -10.86 50.84 -53.39
C ILE A 234 -12.29 50.25 -53.49
N LEU A 235 -12.54 49.04 -52.98
CA LEU A 235 -13.88 48.42 -53.08
C LEU A 235 -14.83 48.76 -51.91
N ALA A 236 -14.31 49.30 -50.80
CA ALA A 236 -15.16 49.65 -49.66
C ALA A 236 -15.84 51.03 -49.77
N MET A 237 -15.42 51.89 -50.72
CA MET A 237 -16.02 53.21 -50.93
C MET A 237 -17.08 53.27 -52.05
N SER A 238 -17.33 52.18 -52.79
CA SER A 238 -18.34 52.17 -53.87
C SER A 238 -19.70 51.58 -53.46
N MET A 239 -19.89 51.16 -52.21
CA MET A 239 -21.18 50.70 -51.67
C MET A 239 -21.89 51.71 -50.76
N TRP A 240 -21.39 52.95 -50.70
CA TRP A 240 -22.09 54.09 -50.12
C TRP A 240 -22.46 55.07 -51.23
N ARG A 241 -23.49 54.71 -52.01
CA ARG A 241 -24.31 55.65 -52.77
C ARG A 241 -25.73 55.14 -52.82
#